data_AF-A0A832KHU4-F1
#
_entry.id   AF-A0A832KHU4-F1
#
_cell.length_a   1.000
_cell.length_b   1.000
_cell.length_c   1.000
_cell.angle_alpha   90.00
_cell.angle_beta   90.00
_cell.angle_gamma   90.00
#
_symmetry.space_group_name_H-M   'P 1'
#
loop_
_entity.id
_entity.type
_entity.pdbx_description
1 polymer ?
#
loop_
_entity_poly.entity_id
_entity_poly.type
_entity_poly.pdbx_seq_one_letter_code
_entity_poly.pdbx_strand_id
1 'polypeptide(L)' 'ALGLASCWVGAYRDEEVSEILGLPQWVKPVGIIPLGYPGERGHPTPRIAVEKVTFQDRYGLKWRPEA' A
#
# COMPACT_ATOMS: atom_id res chain seq x y z
N ALA A 1 -12.78 6.29 8.43
CA ALA A 1 -13.06 7.66 8.94
C ALA A 1 -14.16 8.38 8.15
N LEU A 2 -14.23 8.30 6.81
CA LEU A 2 -15.22 9.05 5.99
C LEU A 2 -16.24 8.18 5.21
N GLY A 3 -16.29 6.87 5.45
CA GLY A 3 -17.13 5.95 4.67
C GLY A 3 -16.67 5.68 3.23
N LEU A 4 -15.54 6.24 2.82
CA LEU A 4 -14.92 6.01 1.52
C LEU A 4 -14.07 4.74 1.52
N ALA A 5 -13.98 4.11 0.34
CA ALA A 5 -13.07 3.03 0.03
C ALA A 5 -11.98 3.50 -0.95
N SER A 6 -10.86 2.78 -0.95
CA SER A 6 -9.74 3.02 -1.87
C SER A 6 -9.04 1.72 -2.21
N CYS A 7 -8.22 1.75 -3.26
CA CYS A 7 -7.30 0.67 -3.61
C CYS A 7 -5.95 1.22 -4.05
N TRP A 8 -4.91 0.39 -3.97
CA TRP A 8 -3.60 0.72 -4.52
C TRP A 8 -3.55 0.29 -5.99
N VAL A 9 -3.34 1.22 -6.91
CA VAL A 9 -3.08 0.92 -8.32
C VAL A 9 -1.60 1.10 -8.60
N GLY A 10 -0.89 -0.03 -8.72
CA GLY A 10 0.51 -0.07 -9.16
C GLY A 10 0.69 -0.48 -10.63
N ALA A 11 -0.40 -0.85 -11.31
CA ALA A 11 -0.38 -1.27 -12.70
C ALA A 11 -0.60 -0.06 -13.63
N TYR A 12 0.41 0.80 -13.76
CA TYR A 12 0.43 1.93 -14.69
C TYR A 12 1.86 2.18 -15.20
N ARG A 13 1.99 2.99 -16.26
CA ARG A 13 3.29 3.42 -16.79
C ARG A 13 3.61 4.82 -16.29
N ASP A 14 4.76 4.96 -15.62
CA ASP A 14 5.19 6.21 -15.00
C ASP A 14 5.29 7.33 -16.05
N GLU A 15 5.77 7.01 -17.26
CA GLU A 15 5.96 7.95 -18.37
C GLU A 15 4.63 8.49 -18.87
N GLU A 16 3.63 7.63 -19.09
CA GLU A 16 2.30 8.05 -19.58
C GLU A 16 1.58 8.93 -18.55
N VAL A 17 1.67 8.57 -17.26
CA VAL A 17 1.09 9.39 -16.19
C VAL A 17 1.79 10.75 -16.10
N SER A 18 3.12 10.77 -16.24
CA SER A 18 3.90 12.01 -16.19
C SER A 18 3.58 12.93 -17.35
N GLU A 19 3.38 12.40 -18.56
CA GLU A 19 2.96 13.15 -19.73
C GLU A 19 1.56 13.75 -19.55
N ILE A 20 0.59 12.93 -19.13
CA ILE A 20 -0.81 13.36 -18.90
C ILE A 20 -0.88 14.50 -17.88
N LEU A 21 -0.08 14.43 -16.82
CA LEU A 21 -0.08 15.40 -15.73
C LEU A 21 0.92 16.55 -15.91
N GLY A 22 1.73 16.53 -16.97
CA GLY A 22 2.76 17.55 -17.21
C GLY A 22 3.83 17.62 -16.12
N LEU A 23 4.25 16.47 -15.58
CA LEU A 23 5.20 16.42 -14.47
C LEU A 23 6.62 16.81 -14.93
N PRO A 24 7.37 17.58 -14.13
CA PRO A 24 8.78 17.85 -14.42
C PRO A 24 9.63 16.58 -14.19
N GLN A 25 10.80 16.52 -14.83
CA GLN A 25 11.65 15.32 -14.88
C GLN A 25 12.07 14.74 -13.51
N TRP A 26 12.08 15.55 -12.46
CA TRP A 26 12.48 15.15 -11.11
C TRP A 26 11.30 14.67 -10.25
N VAL A 27 10.07 14.70 -10.77
CA VAL A 27 8.86 14.20 -10.11
C VAL A 27 8.48 12.86 -10.71
N LYS A 28 8.24 11.87 -9.84
CA LYS A 28 7.87 10.52 -10.24
C LYS A 28 6.53 10.10 -9.60
N PRO A 29 5.57 9.55 -10.36
CA PRO A 29 4.38 8.94 -9.78
C PRO A 29 4.75 7.70 -8.93
N VAL A 30 4.22 7.59 -7.72
CA VAL A 30 4.49 6.46 -6.79
C VAL A 30 3.31 5.48 -6.71
N GLY A 31 2.10 5.98 -6.94
CA GLY A 31 0.89 5.19 -6.92
C GLY A 31 -0.31 6.02 -7.34
N ILE A 32 -1.34 5.36 -7.87
CA ILE A 32 -2.65 5.95 -8.11
C ILE A 32 -3.62 5.39 -7.07
N ILE A 33 -4.35 6.28 -6.38
CA ILE A 33 -5.33 5.92 -5.35
C ILE A 33 -6.72 6.36 -5.80
N PRO A 34 -7.54 5.45 -6.33
CA PRO A 34 -8.96 5.71 -6.51
C PRO A 34 -9.61 5.89 -5.14
N LEU A 35 -10.53 6.85 -5.04
CA LEU A 35 -11.26 7.16 -3.81
C LEU A 35 -12.75 7.36 -4.15
N GLY A 36 -13.64 6.70 -3.40
CA GLY A 36 -15.08 6.83 -3.63
C GLY A 36 -15.92 6.06 -2.62
N TYR A 37 -17.25 6.15 -2.77
CA TYR A 37 -18.19 5.34 -2.00
C TYR A 37 -18.23 3.92 -2.59
N PRO A 38 -17.99 2.87 -1.77
CA PRO A 38 -17.93 1.51 -2.28
C PRO A 38 -19.33 1.04 -2.73
N GLY A 39 -19.40 0.44 -3.92
CA GLY A 39 -20.61 -0.25 -4.39
C GLY A 39 -20.87 -1.59 -3.69
N GLU A 40 -19.84 -2.17 -3.09
CA GLU A 40 -19.88 -3.45 -2.38
C GLU A 40 -18.93 -3.47 -1.17
N ARG A 41 -19.17 -4.36 -0.21
CA ARG A 41 -18.23 -4.58 0.90
C ARG A 41 -17.18 -5.60 0.50
N GLY A 42 -15.93 -5.16 0.40
CA GLY A 42 -14.79 -6.07 0.24
C GLY A 42 -14.52 -6.90 1.49
N HIS A 43 -13.75 -7.98 1.33
CA HIS A 43 -13.29 -8.82 2.43
C HIS A 43 -11.81 -8.58 2.74
N PRO A 44 -11.38 -8.60 4.02
CA PRO A 44 -9.98 -8.49 4.37
C PRO A 44 -9.16 -9.65 3.80
N THR A 45 -8.01 -9.34 3.20
CA THR A 45 -7.04 -10.38 2.81
C THR A 45 -6.28 -10.87 4.05
N PRO A 46 -5.93 -12.18 4.11
CA PRO A 46 -5.14 -12.70 5.21
C PRO A 46 -3.76 -12.03 5.26
N ARG A 47 -3.26 -11.76 6.46
CA ARG A 47 -1.93 -11.19 6.68
C ARG A 47 -0.94 -12.28 7.05
N ILE A 48 0.34 -12.06 6.75
CA ILE A 48 1.41 -12.92 7.24
C ILE A 48 1.38 -12.86 8.79
N ALA A 49 1.50 -14.03 9.42
CA ALA A 49 1.54 -14.14 10.88
C ALA A 49 2.61 -13.20 11.47
N VAL A 50 2.26 -12.49 12.55
CA VAL A 50 3.07 -11.39 13.11
C VAL A 50 4.48 -11.86 13.50
N GLU A 51 4.60 -13.11 13.96
CA GLU A 51 5.84 -13.75 14.38
C GLU A 51 6.82 -13.97 13.22
N LYS A 52 6.33 -13.96 11.97
CA LYS A 52 7.17 -14.08 10.78
C LYS A 52 7.69 -12.74 10.26
N VAL A 53 7.06 -11.64 10.66
CA VAL A 53 7.40 -10.28 10.18
C VAL A 53 7.94 -9.36 11.28
N THR A 54 8.00 -9.85 12.52
CA THR A 54 8.47 -9.09 13.69
C THR A 54 9.75 -9.71 14.24
N PHE A 55 10.73 -8.85 14.53
CA PHE A 55 12.02 -9.25 15.11
C PHE A 55 12.35 -8.35 16.31
N GLN A 56 13.02 -8.90 17.32
CA GLN A 56 13.43 -8.18 18.54
C GLN A 56 14.83 -7.61 18.35
N ASP A 57 15.00 -6.28 18.42
CA ASP A 57 16.25 -5.50 18.34
C ASP A 57 17.08 -5.64 17.05
N ARG A 58 17.13 -6.83 16.45
CA ARG A 58 17.94 -7.21 15.29
C ARG A 58 17.11 -8.08 14.35
N TYR A 59 17.28 -7.84 13.05
CA TYR A 59 16.63 -8.64 12.00
C TYR A 59 16.96 -10.13 12.17
N GLY A 60 15.94 -10.98 12.08
CA GLY A 60 16.08 -12.43 12.28
C GLY A 60 15.97 -12.91 13.73
N LEU A 61 16.12 -12.04 14.75
CA LEU A 61 15.90 -12.44 16.14
C LEU A 61 14.39 -12.54 16.40
N LYS A 62 13.88 -13.77 16.53
CA LYS A 62 12.44 -14.02 16.67
C LYS A 62 11.84 -13.21 17.82
N TRP A 63 10.80 -12.45 17.51
CA TRP A 63 9.99 -11.80 18.53
C TRP A 63 9.27 -12.86 19.37
N ARG A 64 9.41 -12.76 20.70
CA ARG A 64 8.70 -13.59 21.67
C ARG A 64 7.81 -12.68 22.51
N PRO A 65 6.47 -12.80 22.39
CA PRO A 65 5.55 -11.92 23.12
C PRO A 65 5.53 -12.13 24.64
N GLU A 66 6.18 -13.19 25.16
CA GLU A 66 6.13 -13.61 26.57
C GLU A 66 7.48 -13.46 27.31
N ALA A 67 8.43 -12.68 26.77
CA ALA A 67 9.72 -12.39 27.42
C ALA A 67 9.69 -11.08 28.21
#